data_AF-A0A318TUB3-F1
#
_entry.id   AF-A0A318TUB3-F1
#
_cell.length_a   1.000
_cell.length_b   1.000
_cell.length_c   1.000
_cell.angle_alpha   90.00
_cell.angle_beta   90.00
_cell.angle_gamma   90.00
#
_symmetry.space_group_name_H-M   'P 1'
#
loop_
_entity.id
_entity.type
_entity.pdbx_description
1 polymer ?
#
loop_
_entity_poly.entity_id
_entity_poly.type
_entity_poly.pdbx_seq_one_letter_code
_entity_poly.pdbx_strand_id
1 'polypeptide(L)'
;MTETGPARGAARSITNIRHSLFQILPGQIPAGDDIRLNDGGEHPFTAIVLDTEFTERLNTGHIMADTDTVFLGEFLERQDFVGNTVTKAVFLTLVIGLRNEP
;
A
#
# COMPACT_ATOMS: atom_id res chain seq x y z
N MET A 1 31.24 33.73 -20.26
CA MET A 1 30.21 33.41 -19.25
C MET A 1 28.93 33.11 -20.00
N THR A 2 28.44 31.89 -19.89
CA THR A 2 27.12 31.51 -20.39
C THR A 2 26.44 30.83 -19.23
N GLU A 3 25.37 31.48 -18.75
CA GLU A 3 24.58 31.06 -17.62
C GLU A 3 24.05 29.65 -17.83
N THR A 4 24.34 28.79 -16.85
CA THR A 4 23.70 27.50 -16.63
C THR A 4 22.18 27.69 -16.61
N GLY A 5 21.49 27.14 -17.61
CA GLY A 5 20.03 27.02 -17.59
C GLY A 5 19.55 26.26 -16.34
N PRO A 6 18.29 26.46 -15.92
CA PRO A 6 17.77 25.86 -14.70
C PRO A 6 17.94 24.34 -14.77
N ALA A 7 18.59 23.78 -13.75
CA ALA A 7 18.77 22.34 -13.61
C ALA A 7 17.44 21.64 -13.84
N ARG A 8 17.39 20.71 -14.82
CA ARG A 8 16.26 19.81 -15.05
C ARG A 8 15.79 19.30 -13.68
N GLY A 9 14.54 19.65 -13.33
CA GLY A 9 14.02 19.60 -11.98
C GLY A 9 14.43 18.34 -11.23
N ALA A 10 15.15 18.51 -10.12
CA ALA A 10 15.62 17.42 -9.29
C ALA A 10 14.44 16.52 -8.92
N ALA A 11 14.53 15.23 -9.24
CA ALA A 11 13.57 14.25 -8.76
C ALA A 11 13.63 14.25 -7.23
N ARG A 12 12.50 14.52 -6.59
CA ARG A 12 12.36 14.47 -5.13
C ARG A 12 11.39 13.34 -4.79
N SER A 13 11.73 12.54 -3.80
CA SER A 13 10.82 11.55 -3.24
C SER A 13 10.51 11.92 -1.79
N ILE A 14 9.25 11.76 -1.40
CA ILE A 14 8.78 11.89 -0.02
C ILE A 14 8.18 10.55 0.36
N THR A 15 8.63 10.00 1.48
CA THR A 15 8.10 8.76 2.05
C THR A 15 7.48 9.03 3.42
N ASN A 16 6.32 8.45 3.66
CA ASN A 16 5.68 8.43 4.96
C ASN A 16 5.34 6.99 5.33
N ILE A 17 5.53 6.64 6.61
CA ILE A 17 5.06 5.36 7.14
C ILE A 17 3.85 5.65 8.01
N ARG A 18 2.76 4.94 7.75
CA ARG A 18 1.57 4.96 8.60
C ARG A 18 1.15 3.55 8.97
N HIS A 19 0.66 3.41 10.19
CA HIS A 19 0.00 2.18 10.63
C HIS A 19 -1.50 2.42 10.64
N SER A 20 -2.27 1.51 10.04
CA SER A 20 -3.72 1.62 10.02
C SER A 20 -4.37 0.25 10.08
N LEU A 21 -5.55 0.22 10.69
CA LEU A 21 -6.46 -0.91 10.50
C LEU A 21 -6.95 -0.90 9.06
N PHE A 22 -7.08 -2.08 8.46
CA PHE A 22 -7.63 -2.22 7.13
C PHE A 22 -8.39 -3.53 6.95
N GLN A 23 -9.24 -3.53 5.93
CA GLN A 23 -9.98 -4.69 5.45
C GLN A 23 -9.68 -4.88 3.96
N ILE A 24 -9.69 -6.14 3.54
CA ILE A 24 -9.56 -6.50 2.13
C ILE A 24 -10.97 -6.50 1.54
N LEU A 25 -11.16 -5.87 0.38
CA LEU A 25 -12.48 -5.90 -0.24
C LEU A 25 -12.83 -7.32 -0.75
N PRO A 26 -14.10 -7.75 -0.70
CA PRO A 26 -14.51 -9.06 -1.18
C PRO A 26 -14.09 -9.32 -2.63
N GLY A 27 -13.61 -10.54 -2.89
CA GLY A 27 -13.21 -10.98 -4.23
C GLY A 27 -11.89 -10.37 -4.74
N GLN A 28 -11.16 -9.64 -3.89
CA GLN A 28 -9.77 -9.26 -4.20
C GLN A 28 -8.84 -10.43 -3.90
N ILE A 29 -8.33 -11.05 -4.96
CA ILE A 29 -7.14 -11.92 -4.90
C ILE A 29 -5.98 -11.06 -5.42
N PRO A 30 -4.80 -11.07 -4.79
CA PRO A 30 -3.65 -10.29 -5.25
C PRO A 30 -3.39 -10.55 -6.73
N ALA A 31 -3.56 -9.53 -7.57
CA ALA A 31 -3.33 -9.63 -9.01
C ALA A 31 -1.93 -9.07 -9.29
N GLY A 32 -0.92 -9.94 -9.33
CA GLY A 32 0.46 -9.54 -9.62
C GLY A 32 1.08 -8.60 -8.56
N ASP A 33 0.69 -8.80 -7.30
CA ASP A 33 1.15 -8.11 -6.07
C ASP A 33 0.31 -6.90 -5.61
N ASP A 34 -0.71 -6.48 -6.35
CA ASP A 34 -1.61 -5.40 -5.92
C ASP A 34 -2.88 -5.92 -5.25
N ILE A 35 -3.33 -5.24 -4.19
CA ILE A 35 -4.58 -5.54 -3.48
C ILE A 35 -5.38 -4.26 -3.21
N ARG A 36 -6.70 -4.33 -3.35
CA ARG A 36 -7.60 -3.22 -3.03
C ARG A 36 -8.11 -3.32 -1.59
N LEU A 37 -7.86 -2.26 -0.83
CA LEU A 37 -8.06 -2.20 0.62
C LEU A 37 -8.99 -1.05 1.01
N ASN A 38 -9.60 -1.18 2.17
CA ASN A 38 -10.31 -0.10 2.86
C ASN A 38 -9.73 0.04 4.28
N ASP A 39 -9.34 1.24 4.68
CA ASP A 39 -8.81 1.54 6.01
C ASP A 39 -9.80 2.37 6.87
N GLY A 40 -11.06 2.43 6.46
CA GLY A 40 -12.08 3.28 7.08
C GLY A 40 -12.12 4.71 6.54
N GLY A 41 -11.29 5.04 5.54
CA GLY A 41 -11.36 6.28 4.79
C GLY A 41 -12.58 6.38 3.86
N GLU A 42 -12.69 7.52 3.19
CA GLU A 42 -13.82 7.83 2.29
C GLU A 42 -13.86 6.91 1.07
N HIS A 43 -12.70 6.45 0.59
CA HIS A 43 -12.58 5.63 -0.61
C HIS A 43 -11.56 4.50 -0.43
N PRO A 44 -11.87 3.29 -0.95
CA PRO A 44 -10.89 2.22 -1.05
C PRO A 44 -9.72 2.60 -1.96
N PHE A 45 -8.53 2.10 -1.65
CA PHE A 45 -7.30 2.36 -2.41
C PHE A 45 -6.59 1.05 -2.76
N THR A 46 -5.65 1.12 -3.70
CA THR A 46 -4.79 -0.02 -4.06
C THR A 46 -3.45 0.11 -3.36
N ALA A 47 -2.97 -0.99 -2.78
CA ALA A 47 -1.63 -1.11 -2.22
C ALA A 47 -0.86 -2.22 -2.93
N ILE A 48 0.43 -1.97 -3.17
CA ILE A 48 1.40 -2.97 -3.61
C ILE A 48 1.83 -3.75 -2.37
N VAL A 49 1.59 -5.06 -2.34
CA VAL A 49 1.90 -5.92 -1.20
C VAL A 49 3.34 -6.38 -1.27
N LEU A 50 4.14 -5.96 -0.29
CA LEU A 50 5.53 -6.41 -0.13
C LEU A 50 5.67 -7.51 0.92
N ASP A 51 4.65 -7.68 1.77
CA ASP A 51 4.57 -8.79 2.74
C ASP A 51 4.22 -10.10 2.01
N THR A 52 5.24 -10.87 1.66
CA THR A 52 5.10 -12.13 0.92
C THR A 52 4.40 -13.21 1.75
N GLU A 53 4.62 -13.24 3.07
CA GLU A 53 3.99 -14.24 3.95
C GLU A 53 2.48 -13.98 4.07
N PHE A 54 2.07 -12.72 4.20
CA PHE A 54 0.67 -12.35 4.14
C PHE A 54 0.03 -12.75 2.80
N THR A 55 0.69 -12.47 1.69
CA THR A 55 0.21 -12.84 0.35
C THR A 55 0.05 -14.36 0.21
N GLU A 56 1.02 -15.15 0.69
CA GLU A 56 0.97 -16.61 0.68
C GLU A 56 -0.19 -17.14 1.53
N ARG A 57 -0.37 -16.61 2.75
CA ARG A 57 -1.48 -17.01 3.64
C ARG A 57 -2.84 -16.67 3.06
N LEU A 58 -2.95 -15.55 2.34
CA LEU A 58 -4.17 -15.17 1.63
C LEU A 58 -4.44 -16.11 0.44
N ASN A 59 -3.43 -16.40 -0.38
CA ASN A 59 -3.55 -17.26 -1.57
C ASN A 59 -3.82 -18.73 -1.23
N THR A 60 -3.32 -19.21 -0.10
CA THR A 60 -3.57 -20.58 0.41
C THR A 60 -4.89 -20.70 1.18
N GLY A 61 -5.60 -19.59 1.41
CA GLY A 61 -6.83 -19.57 2.19
C GLY A 61 -6.61 -19.78 3.69
N HIS A 62 -5.37 -19.64 4.19
CA HIS A 62 -5.10 -19.61 5.63
C HIS A 62 -5.66 -18.37 6.31
N ILE A 63 -5.80 -17.27 5.55
CA ILE A 63 -6.47 -16.04 5.96
C ILE A 63 -7.57 -15.76 4.94
N MET A 64 -8.77 -15.45 5.41
CA MET A 64 -9.89 -15.07 4.55
C MET A 64 -9.96 -13.56 4.41
N ALA A 65 -10.12 -13.09 3.17
CA ALA A 65 -10.48 -11.71 2.85
C ALA A 65 -12.02 -11.57 2.88
N ASP A 66 -12.61 -11.73 4.05
CA ASP A 66 -14.02 -11.38 4.26
C ASP A 66 -14.17 -9.98 4.86
N THR A 67 -15.40 -9.45 4.81
CA THR A 67 -15.73 -8.11 5.32
C THR A 67 -15.61 -7.97 6.83
N ASP A 68 -15.42 -9.07 7.56
CA ASP A 68 -15.40 -9.10 9.02
C ASP A 68 -13.97 -9.18 9.56
N THR A 69 -13.00 -9.57 8.72
CA THR A 69 -11.60 -9.65 9.10
C THR A 69 -10.91 -8.28 8.99
N VAL A 70 -10.40 -7.82 10.13
CA VAL A 70 -9.62 -6.58 10.24
C VAL A 70 -8.17 -6.91 10.50
N PHE A 71 -7.28 -6.27 9.74
CA PHE A 71 -5.83 -6.41 9.88
C PHE A 71 -5.22 -5.10 10.36
N LEU A 72 -4.08 -5.19 11.05
CA LEU A 72 -3.22 -4.04 11.26
C LEU A 72 -2.12 -4.05 10.20
N GLY A 73 -2.07 -3.01 9.37
CA GLY A 73 -1.08 -2.85 8.30
C GLY A 73 -0.08 -1.74 8.58
N GLU A 74 1.16 -1.95 8.17
CA GLU A 74 2.13 -0.89 7.93
C GLU A 74 2.11 -0.50 6.45
N PHE A 75 1.89 0.78 6.19
CA PHE A 75 1.84 1.34 4.85
C PHE A 75 2.98 2.33 4.65
N LEU A 76 3.84 2.07 3.69
CA LEU A 76 4.81 3.03 3.17
C LEU A 76 4.16 3.78 2.00
N GLU A 77 3.87 5.06 2.19
CA GLU A 77 3.37 5.95 1.14
C GLU A 77 4.55 6.68 0.50
N ARG A 78 4.75 6.49 -0.79
CA ARG A 78 5.77 7.18 -1.58
C ARG A 78 5.12 8.17 -2.54
N GLN A 79 5.64 9.39 -2.54
CA GLN A 79 5.29 10.42 -3.52
C GLN A 79 6.55 10.85 -4.26
N ASP A 80 6.56 10.61 -5.56
CA ASP A 80 7.66 10.95 -6.45
C ASP A 80 7.29 12.19 -7.28
N PHE A 81 8.14 13.21 -7.23
CA PHE A 81 7.96 14.49 -7.92
C PHE A 81 8.95 14.58 -9.08
N VAL A 82 8.42 14.61 -10.31
CA VAL A 82 9.21 14.75 -11.54
C VAL A 82 8.65 15.92 -12.35
N GLY A 83 9.33 17.06 -12.26
CA GLY A 83 8.81 18.33 -12.80
C GLY A 83 7.48 18.70 -12.15
N ASN A 84 6.42 18.82 -12.95
CA ASN A 84 5.06 19.11 -12.48
C ASN A 84 4.21 17.85 -12.26
N THR A 85 4.79 16.66 -12.39
CA THR A 85 4.09 15.38 -12.23
C THR A 85 4.34 14.82 -10.84
N VAL A 86 3.26 14.40 -10.17
CA VAL A 86 3.31 13.67 -8.90
C VAL A 86 2.80 12.25 -9.13
N THR A 87 3.62 11.26 -8.81
CA THR A 87 3.21 9.86 -8.76
C THR A 87 3.11 9.42 -7.31
N LYS A 88 2.01 8.74 -6.95
CA LYS A 88 1.82 8.20 -5.61
C LYS A 88 1.74 6.68 -5.67
N ALA A 89 2.41 6.02 -4.74
CA ALA A 89 2.33 4.58 -4.53
C ALA A 89 2.19 4.29 -3.04
N VAL A 90 1.38 3.29 -2.70
CA VAL A 90 1.22 2.81 -1.33
C VAL A 90 1.71 1.37 -1.31
N PHE A 91 2.65 1.07 -0.41
CA PHE A 91 3.18 -0.27 -0.22
C PHE A 91 2.72 -0.81 1.12
N LEU A 92 2.12 -2.00 1.13
CA LEU A 92 1.81 -2.74 2.35
C LEU A 92 3.05 -3.55 2.73
N THR A 93 3.82 -3.03 3.70
CA THR A 93 5.14 -3.57 4.05
C THR A 93 5.10 -4.62 5.15
N LEU A 94 4.06 -4.60 5.98
CA LEU A 94 3.85 -5.56 7.06
C LEU A 94 2.37 -5.71 7.37
N VAL A 95 1.92 -6.94 7.60
CA VAL A 95 0.57 -7.24 8.08
C VAL A 95 0.60 -8.06 9.36
N ILE A 96 -0.02 -7.51 10.40
CA ILE A 96 -0.27 -8.20 11.67
C ILE A 96 -1.76 -8.58 11.70
N GLY A 97 -2.04 -9.89 11.72
CA GLY A 97 -3.39 -10.40 11.89
C GLY A 97 -3.88 -10.09 13.31
N LEU A 98 -4.95 -9.30 13.42
CA LEU A 98 -5.66 -9.10 14.68
C LEU A 98 -6.63 -10.26 14.83
N ARG A 99 -6.14 -11.41 15.29
CA ARG A 99 -7.01 -12.57 15.52
C ARG A 99 -8.07 -12.22 16.57
N ASN A 100 -9.35 -12.40 16.23
CA ASN A 100 -10.24 -13.12 17.13
C ASN A 100 -9.88 -14.60 16.94
N GLU A 101 -9.08 -15.15 17.86
CA GLU A 101 -8.98 -16.60 17.98
C GLU A 101 -10.35 -17.14 18.38
N PRO A 102 -10.86 -18.23 17.76
CA PRO A 102 -11.97 -18.98 18.34
C PRO A 102 -11.60 -19.54 19.73
#